data_AF-A0A8J8EBP5-F1
#
_entry.id   AF-A0A8J8EBP5-F1
#
_cell.length_a   1.000
_cell.length_b   1.000
_cell.length_c   1.000
_cell.angle_alpha   90.00
_cell.angle_beta   90.00
_cell.angle_gamma   90.00
#
_symmetry.space_group_name_H-M   'P 1'
#
loop_
_entity.id
_entity.type
_entity.pdbx_description
1 polymer ?
#
loop_
_entity_poly.entity_id
_entity_poly.type
_entity_poly.pdbx_seq_one_letter_code
_entity_poly.pdbx_strand_id
1 'polypeptide(L)'
;MDQKIVEPKTGRVVQLPKVFRNEKELREFRDDVVKKALENPEYREEFLTHIGEGKSFGILVDLKKLGMHVDGIDVVRLEFKFEDGEFVLKTAYPEKGSAVWSYRYVNRYERGWVREG
;
A
#
# COMPACT_ATOMS: atom_id res chain seq x y z
N MET A 1 3.51 15.26 -15.60
CA MET A 1 3.52 15.65 -14.17
C MET A 1 3.92 14.42 -13.36
N ASP A 2 4.93 14.55 -12.50
CA ASP A 2 5.51 13.44 -11.74
C ASP A 2 4.81 13.30 -10.38
N GLN A 3 4.62 12.07 -9.91
CA GLN A 3 3.98 11.78 -8.63
C GLN A 3 4.89 12.25 -7.49
N LYS A 4 4.44 13.31 -6.81
CA LYS A 4 5.11 13.95 -5.68
C LYS A 4 4.25 13.69 -4.45
N ILE A 5 4.74 12.92 -3.49
CA ILE A 5 4.10 12.78 -2.18
C ILE A 5 4.89 13.64 -1.19
N VAL A 6 4.17 14.43 -0.40
CA VAL A 6 4.74 15.16 0.73
C VAL A 6 4.84 14.19 1.89
N GLU A 7 6.05 13.87 2.32
CA GLU A 7 6.27 12.95 3.43
C GLU A 7 5.75 13.61 4.73
N PRO A 8 4.74 13.05 5.42
CA PRO A 8 4.05 13.74 6.52
C PRO A 8 4.93 13.95 7.76
N LYS A 9 6.07 13.25 7.87
CA LYS A 9 7.01 13.38 8.99
C LYS A 9 8.07 14.48 8.78
N THR A 10 8.40 14.81 7.54
CA THR A 10 9.52 15.72 7.24
C THR A 10 9.15 16.88 6.32
N GLY A 11 7.95 16.87 5.72
CA GLY A 11 7.51 17.88 4.75
C GLY A 11 8.28 17.83 3.42
N ARG A 12 9.18 16.86 3.22
CA ARG A 12 9.93 16.71 1.98
C ARG A 12 9.06 16.15 0.88
N VAL A 13 9.12 16.81 -0.28
CA VAL A 13 8.51 16.36 -1.52
C VAL A 13 9.46 15.33 -2.15
N VAL A 14 9.18 14.04 -1.94
CA VAL A 14 9.99 12.97 -2.52
C VAL A 14 9.37 12.57 -3.86
N GLN A 15 10.20 12.50 -4.90
CA GLN A 15 9.79 12.05 -6.22
C GLN A 15 9.82 10.52 -6.22
N LEU A 16 8.64 9.90 -6.16
CA LEU A 16 8.53 8.46 -6.36
C LEU A 16 8.87 8.13 -7.83
N PRO A 17 9.46 6.96 -8.11
CA PRO A 17 9.44 6.43 -9.46
C PRO A 17 7.98 6.44 -9.95
N LYS A 18 7.78 6.90 -11.17
CA LYS A 18 6.46 7.22 -11.70
C LYS A 18 5.74 5.92 -12.06
N VAL A 19 5.12 5.30 -11.05
CA VAL A 19 4.39 4.03 -11.20
C VAL A 19 3.05 4.28 -11.89
N PHE A 20 2.38 5.40 -11.60
CA PHE A 20 1.13 5.78 -12.26
C PHE A 20 1.28 7.14 -12.96
N ARG A 21 0.57 7.30 -14.09
CA ARG A 21 0.64 8.48 -14.95
C ARG A 21 -0.21 9.63 -14.41
N ASN A 22 -1.25 9.35 -13.64
CA ASN A 22 -2.17 10.35 -13.07
C ASN A 22 -2.89 9.83 -11.80
N GLU A 23 -3.61 10.71 -11.10
CA GLU A 23 -4.39 10.37 -9.90
C GLU A 23 -5.55 9.41 -10.21
N LYS A 24 -6.14 9.50 -11.41
CA LYS A 24 -7.24 8.64 -11.84
C LYS A 24 -6.80 7.17 -11.88
N GLU A 25 -5.63 6.89 -12.47
CA GLU A 25 -5.04 5.56 -12.58
C GLU A 25 -4.68 5.00 -11.19
N LEU A 26 -4.21 5.86 -10.27
CA LEU A 26 -3.97 5.47 -8.87
C LEU A 26 -5.28 5.06 -8.17
N ARG A 27 -6.38 5.78 -8.41
CA ARG A 27 -7.69 5.48 -7.83
C ARG A 27 -8.28 4.20 -8.40
N GLU A 28 -8.24 4.05 -9.72
CA GLU A 28 -8.67 2.84 -10.43
C GLU A 28 -7.88 1.62 -9.95
N PHE A 29 -6.55 1.75 -9.83
CA PHE A 29 -5.71 0.69 -9.26
C PHE A 29 -6.11 0.33 -7.83
N ARG A 30 -6.33 1.33 -6.95
CA ARG A 30 -6.75 1.10 -5.57
C ARG A 30 -8.09 0.35 -5.54
N ASP A 31 -9.08 0.82 -6.29
CA ASP A 31 -10.43 0.23 -6.29
C ASP A 31 -10.40 -1.20 -6.85
N ASP A 32 -9.62 -1.46 -7.90
CA ASP A 32 -9.43 -2.80 -8.46
C ASP A 32 -8.72 -3.74 -7.48
N VAL A 33 -7.66 -3.28 -6.80
CA VAL A 33 -6.95 -4.10 -5.79
C VAL A 33 -7.90 -4.48 -4.66
N VAL A 34 -8.66 -3.52 -4.14
CA VAL A 34 -9.61 -3.77 -3.04
C VAL A 34 -10.70 -4.74 -3.49
N LYS A 35 -11.28 -4.51 -4.67
CA LYS A 35 -12.34 -5.37 -5.21
C LYS A 35 -11.82 -6.80 -5.42
N LYS A 36 -10.71 -6.97 -6.11
CA LYS A 36 -10.13 -8.30 -6.37
C LYS A 36 -9.66 -8.99 -5.10
N ALA A 37 -9.12 -8.25 -4.13
CA ALA A 37 -8.77 -8.81 -2.83
C ALA A 37 -10.01 -9.36 -2.11
N LEU A 38 -11.13 -8.64 -2.12
CA LEU A 38 -12.37 -9.10 -1.49
C LEU A 38 -13.07 -10.24 -2.27
N GLU A 39 -12.85 -10.34 -3.58
CA GLU A 39 -13.34 -11.44 -4.42
C GLU A 39 -12.49 -12.72 -4.29
N ASN A 40 -11.21 -12.58 -3.93
CA ASN A 40 -10.32 -13.72 -3.73
C ASN A 40 -10.64 -14.42 -2.39
N PRO A 41 -10.90 -15.74 -2.39
CA PRO A 41 -11.30 -16.46 -1.19
C PRO A 41 -10.25 -16.41 -0.08
N GLU A 42 -8.95 -16.45 -0.41
CA GLU A 42 -7.85 -16.44 0.57
C GLU A 42 -7.84 -15.13 1.37
N TYR A 43 -7.86 -13.99 0.66
CA TYR A 43 -7.87 -12.66 1.29
C TYR A 43 -9.19 -12.33 1.95
N ARG A 44 -10.31 -12.87 1.43
CA ARG A 44 -11.61 -12.72 2.06
C ARG A 44 -11.69 -13.48 3.39
N GLU A 45 -11.14 -14.69 3.47
CA GLU A 45 -11.06 -15.44 4.73
C GLU A 45 -10.13 -14.74 5.73
N GLU A 46 -9.00 -14.20 5.29
CA GLU A 46 -8.11 -13.37 6.12
C GLU A 46 -8.85 -12.14 6.66
N PHE A 47 -9.61 -11.44 5.82
CA PHE A 47 -10.45 -10.31 6.22
C PHE A 47 -11.49 -10.71 7.27
N LEU A 48 -12.22 -11.81 7.06
CA LEU A 48 -13.23 -12.30 8.01
C LEU A 48 -12.61 -12.74 9.34
N THR A 49 -11.42 -13.33 9.30
CA THR A 49 -10.68 -13.73 10.51
C THR A 49 -10.34 -12.50 11.34
N HIS A 50 -9.78 -11.46 10.70
CA HIS A 50 -9.38 -10.24 11.40
C HIS A 50 -10.55 -9.37 11.88
N ILE A 51 -11.73 -9.44 11.24
CA ILE A 51 -12.96 -8.83 11.76
C ILE A 51 -13.26 -9.33 13.18
N GLY A 52 -12.97 -10.59 13.48
CA GLY A 52 -13.18 -11.18 14.80
C GLY A 52 -12.17 -10.73 15.86
N GLU A 53 -11.00 -10.22 15.46
CA GLU A 53 -9.85 -10.02 16.35
C GLU A 53 -9.63 -8.55 16.78
N GLY A 54 -10.17 -7.55 16.07
CA GLY A 54 -9.95 -6.16 16.47
C GLY A 54 -10.62 -5.09 15.62
N LYS A 55 -10.55 -3.84 16.12
CA LYS A 55 -11.13 -2.65 15.48
C LYS A 55 -10.29 -2.10 14.33
N SER A 56 -9.06 -2.58 14.12
CA SER A 56 -8.19 -2.15 13.02
C SER A 56 -7.19 -3.24 12.68
N PHE A 57 -7.03 -3.54 11.41
CA PHE A 57 -6.10 -4.56 10.92
C PHE A 57 -5.60 -4.22 9.52
N GLY A 58 -4.51 -4.86 9.11
CA GLY A 58 -3.91 -4.69 7.79
C GLY A 58 -3.77 -6.01 7.06
N ILE A 59 -4.21 -6.07 5.81
CA ILE A 59 -4.06 -7.24 4.93
C ILE A 59 -2.94 -6.97 3.93
N LEU A 60 -2.06 -7.96 3.73
CA LEU A 60 -1.01 -7.93 2.72
C LEU A 60 -1.49 -8.61 1.44
N VAL A 61 -1.81 -7.80 0.44
CA VAL A 61 -2.33 -8.26 -0.85
C VAL A 61 -1.19 -8.37 -1.86
N ASP A 62 -0.97 -9.57 -2.38
CA ASP A 62 -0.02 -9.84 -3.45
C ASP A 62 -0.71 -9.60 -4.80
N LEU A 63 -0.18 -8.64 -5.58
CA LEU A 63 -0.78 -8.28 -6.87
C LEU A 63 -0.72 -9.44 -7.87
N LYS A 64 0.32 -10.28 -7.81
CA LYS A 64 0.45 -11.43 -8.72
C LYS A 64 -0.66 -12.44 -8.48
N LYS A 65 -1.03 -12.67 -7.21
CA LYS A 65 -2.16 -13.54 -6.85
C LYS A 65 -3.50 -13.01 -7.34
N LEU A 66 -3.64 -11.69 -7.49
CA LEU A 66 -4.83 -11.05 -8.06
C LEU A 66 -4.81 -10.99 -9.61
N GLY A 67 -3.78 -11.55 -10.25
CA GLY A 67 -3.57 -11.42 -11.69
C GLY A 67 -3.35 -9.95 -12.11
N MET A 68 -2.86 -9.12 -11.20
CA MET A 68 -2.52 -7.72 -11.43
C MET A 68 -1.01 -7.60 -11.57
N HIS A 69 -0.57 -6.78 -12.51
CA HIS A 69 0.84 -6.48 -12.69
C HIS A 69 1.03 -4.98 -12.75
N VAL A 70 1.83 -4.46 -11.83
CA VAL A 70 2.24 -3.06 -11.81
C VAL A 70 3.75 -3.04 -11.65
N ASP A 71 4.43 -2.45 -12.64
CA ASP A 71 5.88 -2.33 -12.62
C ASP A 71 6.35 -1.60 -11.36
N GLY A 72 7.14 -2.31 -10.55
CA GLY A 72 7.72 -1.77 -9.33
C GLY A 72 6.90 -1.98 -8.05
N ILE A 73 5.69 -2.53 -8.10
CA ILE A 73 4.89 -2.91 -6.92
C ILE A 73 4.56 -4.39 -7.01
N ASP A 74 4.94 -5.15 -5.98
CA ASP A 74 4.59 -6.57 -5.86
C ASP A 74 3.48 -6.79 -4.81
N VAL A 75 3.54 -6.07 -3.68
CA VAL A 75 2.62 -6.25 -2.55
C VAL A 75 2.07 -4.92 -2.07
N VAL A 76 0.76 -4.85 -1.86
CA VAL A 76 0.04 -3.70 -1.32
C VAL A 76 -0.53 -4.06 0.05
N ARG A 77 -0.31 -3.19 1.04
CA ARG A 77 -0.95 -3.30 2.34
C ARG A 77 -2.22 -2.47 2.36
N LEU A 78 -3.34 -3.10 2.71
CA LEU A 78 -4.64 -2.46 2.90
C LEU A 78 -4.95 -2.40 4.40
N GLU A 79 -5.06 -1.20 4.96
CA GLU A 79 -5.39 -1.03 6.38
C GLU A 79 -6.85 -0.64 6.56
N PHE A 80 -7.58 -1.50 7.25
CA PHE A 80 -8.98 -1.35 7.56
C PHE A 80 -9.17 -0.92 9.00
N LYS A 81 -10.21 -0.13 9.24
CA LYS A 81 -10.64 0.27 10.57
C LYS A 81 -12.15 0.16 10.67
N PHE A 82 -12.62 -0.38 11.78
CA PHE A 82 -14.03 -0.42 12.12
C PHE A 82 -14.49 0.96 12.60
N GLU A 83 -15.37 1.59 11.82
CA GLU A 83 -15.99 2.87 12.14
C GLU A 83 -17.47 2.82 11.77
N ASP A 84 -18.32 3.38 12.63
CA ASP A 84 -19.77 3.50 12.40
C ASP A 84 -20.50 2.21 11.99
N GLY A 85 -20.02 1.05 12.49
CA GLY A 85 -20.64 -0.25 12.22
C GLY A 85 -20.11 -0.98 10.99
N GLU A 86 -19.16 -0.39 10.26
CA GLU A 86 -18.58 -0.97 9.03
C GLU A 86 -17.04 -0.91 9.04
N PHE A 87 -16.41 -1.82 8.28
CA PHE A 87 -14.96 -1.80 8.07
C PHE A 87 -14.62 -0.89 6.89
N VAL A 88 -13.93 0.22 7.17
CA VAL A 88 -13.56 1.22 6.18
C VAL A 88 -12.06 1.12 5.89
N LEU A 89 -11.69 1.12 4.61
CA LEU A 89 -10.30 1.22 4.18
C LEU A 89 -9.75 2.61 4.48
N LYS A 90 -8.86 2.72 5.47
CA LYS A 90 -8.26 4.00 5.89
C LYS A 90 -7.05 4.36 5.07
N THR A 91 -6.19 3.40 4.77
CA THR A 91 -5.00 3.65 3.96
C THR A 91 -4.65 2.42 3.14
N ALA A 92 -4.01 2.65 2.00
CA ALA A 92 -3.48 1.63 1.13
C ALA A 92 -2.12 2.10 0.64
N TYR A 93 -1.08 1.29 0.83
CA TYR A 93 0.28 1.65 0.40
C TYR A 93 1.08 0.42 -0.03
N PRO A 94 2.00 0.57 -0.99
CA PRO A 94 2.84 -0.53 -1.43
C PRO A 94 3.87 -0.89 -0.35
N GLU A 95 3.93 -2.17 0.02
CA GLU A 95 4.82 -2.70 1.07
C GLU A 95 6.08 -3.34 0.47
N LYS A 96 5.94 -3.98 -0.71
CA LYS A 96 7.05 -4.62 -1.44
C LYS A 96 6.99 -4.31 -2.93
N GLY A 97 8.15 -4.29 -3.57
CA GLY A 97 8.33 -4.02 -4.98
C GLY A 97 9.68 -3.41 -5.29
N SER A 98 10.17 -3.51 -6.52
CA SER A 98 11.45 -2.91 -6.91
C SER A 98 11.44 -1.38 -6.75
N ALA A 99 10.33 -0.72 -7.04
CA ALA A 99 10.17 0.73 -6.82
C ALA A 99 10.13 1.08 -5.32
N VAL A 100 9.49 0.24 -4.49
CA VAL A 100 9.48 0.39 -3.02
C VAL A 100 10.88 0.20 -2.46
N TRP A 101 11.63 -0.78 -2.99
CA TRP A 101 13.01 -1.04 -2.59
C TRP A 101 13.90 0.12 -2.98
N SER A 102 13.81 0.64 -4.21
CA SER A 102 14.52 1.85 -4.62
C SER A 102 14.17 3.05 -3.73
N TYR A 103 12.90 3.26 -3.37
CA TYR A 103 12.52 4.32 -2.43
C TYR A 103 13.13 4.15 -1.03
N ARG A 104 13.07 2.93 -0.48
CA ARG A 104 13.67 2.61 0.84
C ARG A 104 15.19 2.70 0.81
N TYR A 105 15.82 2.27 -0.28
CA TYR A 105 17.26 2.32 -0.47
C TYR A 105 17.74 3.76 -0.62
N VAL A 106 17.12 4.57 -1.48
CA VAL A 106 17.40 6.01 -1.60
C VAL A 106 17.22 6.70 -0.25
N ASN A 107 16.11 6.46 0.46
CA ASN A 107 15.92 7.01 1.81
C ASN A 107 16.94 6.48 2.84
N ARG A 108 17.38 5.22 2.76
CA ARG A 108 18.38 4.63 3.66
C ARG A 108 19.77 5.25 3.44
N TYR A 109 20.11 5.63 2.21
CA TYR A 109 21.38 6.28 1.89
C TYR A 109 21.33 7.80 2.10
N GLU A 110 20.18 8.46 1.89
CA GLU A 110 20.00 9.87 2.24
C GLU A 110 19.84 10.11 3.76
N ARG A 111 19.35 9.12 4.51
CA ARG A 111 19.28 9.13 5.99
C ARG A 111 20.41 8.30 6.61
N GLY A 112 21.64 8.50 6.14
CA GLY A 112 22.81 7.77 6.61
C GLY A 112 22.72 7.47 8.10
N TRP A 113 22.69 6.18 8.45
CA TRP A 113 22.79 5.66 9.81
C TRP A 113 22.19 6.54 10.91
N VAL A 114 20.90 6.39 11.21
CA VAL A 114 20.53 6.40 12.63
C VAL A 114 20.98 5.04 13.16
N ARG A 115 22.20 4.99 13.70
CA ARG A 115 22.59 3.95 14.65
C ARG A 115 21.61 4.05 15.82
N GLU A 116 20.59 3.19 15.86
CA GLU A 116 20.07 2.77 17.16
C GLU A 116 21.01 1.66 17.64
N GLY A 117 21.50 1.85 18.87
CA GLY A 117 22.62 1.12 19.47
C GLY A 117 22.30 -0.29 19.91
#